data_AF-A0A095V446-F1
#
_entry.id   AF-A0A095V446-F1
#
_cell.length_a   1.000
_cell.length_b   1.000
_cell.length_c   1.000
_cell.angle_alpha   90.00
_cell.angle_beta   90.00
_cell.angle_gamma   90.00
#
_symmetry.space_group_name_H-M   'P 1'
#
loop_
_entity.id
_entity.type
_entity.pdbx_description
1 polymer ?
#
loop_
_entity_poly.entity_id
_entity_poly.type
_entity_poly.pdbx_seq_one_letter_code
_entity_poly.pdbx_strand_id
1 'polypeptide(L)'
;MPSRLNDPGIPTLTQRAEPTFHAPSTGGGVQAPVLTELADEAAQAYGDDAFPLLTDVAESAEAPAGAPASAALPDAAVVSARLQAEVEQLTREALADAIEQIQARMDAELPGIVARVLRDVRPG
;
A
#
# COMPACT_ATOMS: atom_id res chain seq x y z
N MET A 1 -55.32 6.78 25.40
CA MET A 1 -54.01 7.45 25.32
C MET A 1 -53.23 7.10 26.57
N PRO A 2 -51.94 6.70 26.56
CA PRO A 2 -51.04 6.22 25.48
C PRO A 2 -50.43 4.82 25.83
N SER A 3 -50.14 3.94 24.87
CA SER A 3 -48.89 3.73 24.11
C SER A 3 -47.82 2.86 24.80
N ARG A 4 -47.60 1.68 24.20
CA ARG A 4 -46.31 1.00 23.97
C ARG A 4 -45.35 0.94 25.17
N LEU A 5 -45.74 0.17 26.17
CA LEU A 5 -44.81 -0.41 27.13
C LEU A 5 -43.86 -1.34 26.36
N ASN A 6 -42.57 -0.99 26.34
CA ASN A 6 -41.47 -1.80 25.81
C ASN A 6 -41.23 -1.73 24.28
N ASP A 7 -40.87 -0.53 23.79
CA ASP A 7 -39.92 -0.42 22.67
C ASP A 7 -38.53 -0.20 23.29
N PRO A 8 -37.66 -1.23 23.39
CA PRO A 8 -36.25 -1.01 23.65
C PRO A 8 -35.70 -0.41 22.36
N GLY A 9 -35.82 0.92 22.27
CA GLY A 9 -35.56 1.69 21.06
C GLY A 9 -34.30 1.20 20.35
N ILE A 10 -34.44 1.00 19.03
CA ILE A 10 -33.33 0.70 18.11
C ILE A 10 -32.13 1.54 18.56
N PRO A 11 -31.01 0.93 18.98
CA PRO A 11 -29.87 1.70 19.45
C PRO A 11 -29.43 2.56 18.28
N THR A 12 -29.54 3.87 18.42
CA THR A 12 -29.01 4.79 17.42
C THR A 12 -27.52 4.55 17.33
N LEU A 13 -27.04 4.52 16.09
CA LEU A 13 -25.72 4.07 15.64
C LEU A 13 -24.61 5.08 16.02
N THR A 14 -24.63 5.59 17.26
CA THR A 14 -23.69 6.58 17.81
C THR A 14 -22.67 5.98 18.78
N GLN A 15 -22.73 4.67 19.05
CA GLN A 15 -21.63 3.98 19.74
C GLN A 15 -20.44 3.85 18.79
N ARG A 16 -19.59 4.88 18.77
CA ARG A 16 -18.21 4.75 18.31
C ARG A 16 -17.50 3.81 19.28
N ALA A 17 -17.24 2.58 18.86
CA ALA A 17 -16.25 1.75 19.51
C ALA A 17 -14.89 2.45 19.34
N GLU A 18 -14.27 2.91 20.43
CA GLU A 18 -12.88 3.33 20.39
C GLU A 18 -12.01 2.08 20.18
N PRO A 19 -11.17 2.02 19.12
CA PRO A 19 -10.26 0.91 18.94
C PRO A 19 -9.18 1.00 20.04
N THR A 20 -9.23 0.09 21.00
CA THR A 20 -8.11 -0.09 21.94
C THR A 20 -6.95 -0.73 21.17
N PHE A 21 -5.96 0.08 20.78
CA PHE A 21 -4.70 -0.43 20.27
C PHE A 21 -3.88 -1.00 21.43
N HIS A 22 -3.72 -2.32 21.48
CA HIS A 22 -2.71 -2.94 22.32
C HIS A 22 -1.32 -2.50 21.83
N ALA A 23 -0.56 -1.80 22.67
CA ALA A 23 0.87 -1.63 22.48
C ALA A 23 1.54 -3.02 22.56
N PRO A 24 2.44 -3.38 21.63
CA PRO A 24 3.15 -4.65 21.72
C PRO A 24 3.99 -4.66 23.00
N SER A 25 3.83 -5.69 23.82
CA SER A 25 4.71 -5.95 24.96
C SER A 25 6.15 -6.05 24.44
N THR A 26 6.97 -5.08 24.81
CA THR A 26 8.43 -5.14 24.75
C THR A 26 8.93 -6.18 25.74
N GLY A 27 8.78 -7.45 25.36
CA GLY A 27 9.16 -8.58 26.19
C GLY A 27 9.52 -9.77 25.31
N GLY A 28 10.78 -9.81 24.85
CA GLY A 28 11.32 -11.00 24.19
C GLY A 28 12.29 -10.72 23.06
N GLY A 29 13.48 -10.20 23.38
CA GLY A 29 14.77 -10.75 22.96
C GLY A 29 15.05 -11.15 21.50
N VAL A 30 14.37 -10.58 20.50
CA VAL A 30 14.88 -10.63 19.11
C VAL A 30 15.28 -9.20 18.76
N GLN A 31 16.59 -8.95 18.77
CA GLN A 31 17.14 -7.70 18.24
C GLN A 31 16.63 -7.54 16.81
N ALA A 32 15.72 -6.60 16.60
CA ALA A 32 15.51 -6.06 15.26
C ALA A 32 16.86 -5.46 14.83
N PRO A 33 17.35 -5.73 13.61
CA PRO A 33 18.60 -5.16 13.15
C PRO A 33 18.46 -3.65 13.19
N VAL A 34 19.20 -3.02 14.09
CA VAL A 34 19.21 -1.56 14.21
C VAL A 34 19.96 -1.07 12.98
N LEU A 35 19.24 -0.41 12.05
CA LEU A 35 19.81 0.15 10.81
C LEU A 35 20.92 1.19 11.05
N THR A 36 21.23 1.49 12.31
CA THR A 36 22.30 2.38 12.75
C THR A 36 23.70 1.85 12.42
N GLU A 37 23.93 0.53 12.42
CA GLU A 37 25.28 -0.01 12.14
C GLU A 37 25.65 0.06 10.64
N LEU A 38 24.67 -0.08 9.73
CA LEU A 38 24.92 0.02 8.28
C LEU A 38 25.15 1.48 7.84
N ALA A 39 24.60 2.45 8.58
CA ALA A 39 24.79 3.87 8.30
C ALA A 39 26.21 4.34 8.66
N ASP A 40 26.82 3.79 9.71
CA ASP A 40 28.17 4.20 10.16
C ASP A 40 29.28 3.65 9.24
N GLU A 41 29.11 2.42 8.72
CA GLU A 41 30.07 1.83 7.76
C GLU A 41 29.99 2.52 6.38
N ALA A 42 28.79 2.91 5.95
CA ALA A 42 28.61 3.66 4.71
C ALA A 42 29.19 5.08 4.79
N ALA A 43 29.08 5.75 5.94
CA ALA A 43 29.59 7.11 6.11
C ALA A 43 31.13 7.22 6.03
N GLN A 44 31.88 6.16 6.31
CA GLN A 44 33.34 6.16 6.21
C GLN A 44 33.89 5.80 4.82
N ALA A 45 33.08 5.13 3.98
CA ALA A 45 33.51 4.66 2.66
C ALA A 45 33.32 5.68 1.53
N TYR A 46 32.42 6.65 1.70
CA TYR A 46 32.22 7.73 0.74
C TYR A 46 33.00 8.95 1.23
N GLY A 47 34.21 9.13 0.70
CA GLY A 47 34.90 10.41 0.84
C GLY A 47 33.96 11.53 0.38
N ASP A 48 33.91 12.60 1.17
CA ASP A 48 33.04 13.79 1.00
C ASP A 48 33.11 14.45 -0.40
N ASP A 49 34.03 14.00 -1.27
CA ASP A 49 34.25 14.47 -2.64
C ASP A 49 33.54 13.63 -3.73
N ALA A 50 32.85 12.52 -3.39
CA ALA A 50 32.33 11.61 -4.41
C ALA A 50 31.02 12.07 -5.09
N PHE A 51 30.30 13.03 -4.50
CA PHE A 51 29.03 13.52 -5.03
C PHE A 51 29.04 15.05 -5.14
N PRO A 52 29.00 15.63 -6.36
CA PRO A 52 28.91 17.06 -6.50
C PRO A 52 27.61 17.55 -5.87
N LEU A 53 27.71 18.57 -5.01
CA LEU A 53 26.54 19.22 -4.45
C LEU A 53 25.77 19.90 -5.59
N LEU A 54 24.44 19.88 -5.53
CA LEU A 54 23.58 20.52 -6.54
C LEU A 54 23.90 22.00 -6.76
N THR A 55 24.58 22.64 -5.79
CA THR A 55 25.09 24.02 -5.87
C THR A 55 26.28 24.16 -6.82
N ASP A 56 27.21 23.19 -6.86
CA ASP A 56 28.38 23.22 -7.76
C ASP A 56 28.00 22.99 -9.23
N VAL A 57 26.96 22.18 -9.47
CA VAL A 57 26.38 21.94 -10.80
C VAL A 57 25.69 23.20 -11.33
N ALA A 58 25.09 24.01 -10.46
CA ALA A 58 24.45 25.26 -10.86
C ALA A 58 25.47 26.36 -11.21
N GLU A 59 26.59 26.45 -10.48
CA GLU A 59 27.64 27.44 -10.77
C GLU A 59 28.42 27.12 -12.05
N SER A 60 28.60 25.83 -12.36
CA SER A 60 29.22 25.38 -13.63
C SER A 60 28.35 25.61 -14.87
N ALA A 61 27.08 26.00 -14.72
CA ALA A 61 26.15 26.26 -15.82
C ALA A 61 26.23 27.71 -16.36
N GLU A 62 26.94 28.61 -15.69
CA GLU A 62 27.11 29.99 -16.15
C GLU A 62 28.35 30.16 -17.06
N ALA A 63 28.11 29.94 -18.36
CA ALA A 63 28.91 30.26 -19.58
C ALA A 63 29.89 29.17 -20.12
N PRO A 64 29.94 28.91 -21.46
CA PRO A 64 29.72 29.87 -22.55
C PRO A 64 28.57 29.55 -23.53
N ALA A 65 28.14 30.60 -24.22
CA ALA A 65 27.23 30.57 -25.35
C ALA A 65 27.73 29.63 -26.48
N GLY A 66 26.85 28.73 -26.91
CA GLY A 66 26.99 27.97 -28.17
C GLY A 66 27.35 26.49 -27.99
N ALA A 67 26.35 25.65 -27.71
CA ALA A 67 26.42 24.20 -27.91
C ALA A 67 25.13 23.72 -28.59
N PRO A 68 25.21 22.77 -29.55
CA PRO A 68 24.07 22.34 -30.34
C PRO A 68 23.05 21.62 -29.44
N ALA A 69 21.77 21.81 -29.74
CA ALA A 69 20.64 21.30 -28.99
C ALA A 69 20.90 19.89 -28.41
N SER A 70 21.12 19.82 -27.09
CA SER A 70 20.91 18.60 -26.34
C SER A 70 19.57 18.03 -26.77
N ALA A 71 19.56 16.82 -27.31
CA ALA A 71 18.33 16.08 -27.48
C ALA A 71 17.61 16.13 -26.13
N ALA A 72 16.48 16.85 -26.08
CA ALA A 72 15.79 17.16 -24.85
C ALA A 72 15.45 15.84 -24.16
N LEU A 73 16.11 15.58 -23.02
CA LEU A 73 15.74 14.47 -22.15
C LEU A 73 14.24 14.62 -21.85
N PRO A 74 13.46 13.53 -21.87
CA PRO A 74 12.03 13.62 -21.60
C PRO A 74 11.82 14.26 -20.23
N ASP A 75 10.95 15.25 -20.18
CA ASP A 75 10.64 15.97 -18.95
C ASP A 75 10.20 14.98 -17.87
N ALA A 76 10.82 15.05 -16.70
CA ALA A 76 10.61 14.08 -15.62
C ALA A 76 9.13 14.00 -15.21
N ALA A 77 8.38 15.10 -15.34
CA ALA A 77 6.95 15.15 -15.08
C ALA A 77 6.13 14.33 -16.09
N VAL A 78 6.55 14.26 -17.35
CA VAL A 78 5.90 13.43 -18.38
C VAL A 78 6.15 11.95 -18.11
N VAL A 79 7.37 11.60 -17.68
CA VAL A 79 7.73 10.22 -17.31
C VAL A 79 6.94 9.76 -16.09
N SER A 80 6.84 10.59 -15.04
CA SER A 80 6.06 10.25 -13.85
C SER A 80 4.57 10.13 -14.15
N ALA A 81 4.00 11.04 -14.95
CA ALA A 81 2.61 10.95 -15.39
C ALA A 81 2.34 9.67 -16.19
N ARG A 82 3.27 9.27 -17.07
CA ARG A 82 3.16 8.02 -17.83
C ARG A 82 3.20 6.79 -16.92
N LEU A 83 4.16 6.76 -15.99
CA LEU A 83 4.29 5.67 -15.04
C LEU A 83 3.07 5.57 -14.12
N GLN A 84 2.51 6.70 -13.68
CA GLN A 84 1.28 6.72 -12.90
C GLN A 84 0.09 6.15 -13.68
N ALA A 85 -0.06 6.49 -14.96
CA ALA A 85 -1.08 5.91 -15.81
C ALA A 85 -0.91 4.40 -15.98
N GLU A 86 0.33 3.91 -16.10
CA GLU A 86 0.61 2.47 -16.19
C GLU A 86 0.30 1.73 -14.89
N VAL A 87 0.63 2.32 -13.73
CA VAL A 87 0.27 1.76 -12.42
C VAL A 87 -1.24 1.68 -12.25
N GLU A 88 -1.97 2.74 -12.60
CA GLU A 88 -3.44 2.74 -12.53
C GLU A 88 -4.08 1.71 -13.47
N GLN A 89 -3.50 1.50 -14.65
CA GLN A 89 -3.99 0.47 -15.56
C GLN A 89 -3.74 -0.93 -15.01
N LEU A 90 -2.52 -1.20 -14.54
CA LEU A 90 -2.14 -2.50 -13.98
C LEU A 90 -2.96 -2.84 -12.72
N THR A 91 -3.27 -1.85 -11.89
CA THR A 91 -4.10 -2.06 -10.70
C THR A 91 -5.56 -2.40 -11.06
N ARG A 92 -6.12 -1.79 -12.10
CA ARG A 92 -7.47 -2.14 -12.59
C ARG A 92 -7.52 -3.56 -13.16
N GLU A 93 -6.49 -3.95 -13.91
CA GLU A 93 -6.36 -5.30 -14.47
C GLU A 93 -6.21 -6.34 -13.36
N ALA A 94 -5.27 -6.13 -12.44
CA ALA A 94 -5.06 -7.03 -11.31
C ALA A 94 -6.31 -7.17 -10.42
N LEU A 95 -7.10 -6.10 -10.26
CA LEU A 95 -8.37 -6.16 -9.54
C LEU A 95 -9.41 -7.02 -10.27
N ALA A 96 -9.52 -6.90 -11.59
CA ALA A 96 -10.44 -7.71 -12.38
C ALA A 96 -10.07 -9.21 -12.28
N ASP A 97 -8.78 -9.52 -12.42
CA ASP A 97 -8.26 -10.89 -12.29
C ASP A 97 -8.50 -11.47 -10.89
N ALA A 98 -8.28 -10.67 -9.84
CA ALA A 98 -8.52 -11.09 -8.46
C ALA A 98 -10.01 -11.40 -8.22
N ILE A 99 -10.92 -10.59 -8.78
CA ILE A 99 -12.37 -10.84 -8.69
C ILE A 99 -12.72 -12.15 -9.39
N GLU A 100 -12.22 -12.37 -10.60
CA GLU A 100 -12.46 -13.61 -11.35
C GLU A 100 -11.94 -14.84 -10.58
N GLN A 101 -10.75 -14.75 -9.99
CA GLN A 101 -10.19 -15.82 -9.17
C GLN A 101 -11.07 -16.14 -7.94
N ILE A 102 -11.56 -15.10 -7.25
CA ILE A 102 -12.46 -15.28 -6.10
C ILE A 102 -13.76 -15.94 -6.54
N GLN A 103 -14.36 -15.49 -7.64
CA GLN A 103 -15.58 -16.08 -8.19
C GLN A 103 -15.39 -17.55 -8.55
N ALA A 104 -14.31 -17.88 -9.28
CA ALA A 104 -14.00 -19.25 -9.66
C ALA A 104 -13.81 -20.15 -8.43
N ARG A 105 -13.16 -19.64 -7.38
CA ARG A 105 -12.99 -20.37 -6.12
C ARG A 105 -14.33 -20.59 -5.41
N MET A 106 -15.18 -19.57 -5.34
CA MET A 106 -16.51 -19.71 -4.76
C MET A 106 -17.32 -20.77 -5.50
N ASP A 107 -17.34 -20.72 -6.83
CA ASP A 107 -18.08 -21.68 -7.67
C ASP A 107 -17.58 -23.12 -7.50
N ALA A 108 -16.28 -23.32 -7.26
CA ALA A 108 -15.72 -24.62 -6.97
C ALA A 108 -16.10 -25.15 -5.56
N GLU A 109 -16.26 -24.26 -4.57
CA GLU A 109 -16.59 -24.61 -3.19
C GLU A 109 -18.11 -24.80 -2.98
N LEU A 110 -18.95 -24.07 -3.72
CA LEU A 110 -20.41 -24.09 -3.60
C LEU A 110 -21.03 -25.51 -3.65
N PRO A 111 -20.67 -26.40 -4.60
CA PRO A 111 -21.22 -27.76 -4.67
C PRO A 111 -20.93 -28.58 -3.40
N GLY A 112 -19.73 -28.42 -2.82
CA GLY A 112 -19.34 -29.10 -1.60
C GLY A 112 -20.14 -28.63 -0.39
N ILE A 113 -20.39 -27.32 -0.30
CA ILE A 113 -21.21 -26.72 0.74
C ILE A 113 -22.67 -27.20 0.60
N VAL A 114 -23.24 -27.15 -0.60
CA VAL A 114 -24.61 -27.61 -0.85
C VAL A 114 -24.77 -29.09 -0.50
N ALA A 115 -23.82 -29.95 -0.88
CA ALA A 115 -23.86 -31.36 -0.54
C ALA A 115 -23.84 -31.60 0.98
N ARG A 116 -23.06 -30.81 1.73
CA ARG A 116 -23.03 -30.87 3.19
C ARG A 116 -24.37 -30.42 3.78
N VAL A 117 -24.90 -29.27 3.36
CA VAL A 117 -26.19 -28.75 3.85
C VAL A 117 -27.33 -29.72 3.56
N LEU A 118 -27.40 -30.30 2.36
CA LEU A 118 -28.43 -31.28 2.02
C LEU A 118 -28.33 -32.56 2.86
N ARG A 119 -27.12 -32.99 3.26
CA ARG A 119 -26.92 -34.10 4.18
C ARG A 119 -27.43 -33.78 5.58
N ASP A 120 -27.15 -32.57 6.06
CA ASP A 120 -27.56 -32.12 7.40
C ASP A 120 -29.08 -31.90 7.48
N VAL A 121 -29.72 -31.51 6.37
CA VAL A 121 -31.18 -31.26 6.29
C VAL A 121 -31.98 -32.52 6.02
N ARG A 122 -31.44 -33.54 5.33
CA ARG A 122 -32.17 -34.79 5.07
C ARG A 122 -32.38 -35.52 6.39
N PRO A 123 -33.60 -35.52 6.96
CA PRO A 123 -33.86 -36.28 8.16
C PRO A 123 -33.82 -37.76 7.76
N GLY A 124 -33.18 -38.58 8.59
CA GLY A 124 -33.43 -40.02 8.58
C GLY A 124 -34.87 -40.30 8.96
#